data_AF-A0A6V7JEP2-F1
#
_entry.id   AF-A0A6V7JEP2-F1
#
_cell.length_a   1.000
_cell.length_b   1.000
_cell.length_c   1.000
_cell.angle_alpha   90.00
_cell.angle_beta   90.00
_cell.angle_gamma   90.00
#
_symmetry.space_group_name_H-M   'P 1'
#
loop_
_entity.id
_entity.type
_entity.pdbx_description
1 polymer ?
#
loop_
_entity_poly.entity_id
_entity_poly.type
_entity_poly.pdbx_seq_one_letter_code
_entity_poly.pdbx_strand_id
1 'polypeptide(L)'
;DISRFQKLTALRLASIVCDEDSLRGFKDLANLQYLSFRNCTVHPKFLEEIINFTHLEVLKVPNCEINDVILSRIIQRNPMLCYLDIS
;
A
#
# COMPACT_ATOMS: atom_id res chain seq x y z
N ASP A 1 -7.53 7.15 -14.12
CA ASP A 1 -6.25 7.48 -13.47
C ASP A 1 -6.52 7.98 -12.06
N ILE A 2 -6.00 7.26 -11.06
CA ILE A 2 -6.19 7.52 -9.63
C ILE A 2 -5.34 8.69 -9.13
N SER A 3 -4.27 9.05 -9.85
CA SER A 3 -3.34 10.14 -9.50
C SER A 3 -4.02 11.51 -9.33
N ARG A 4 -5.19 11.70 -9.96
CA ARG A 4 -6.00 12.93 -9.83
C ARG A 4 -6.53 13.17 -8.42
N PHE A 5 -6.60 12.15 -7.58
CA PHE A 5 -7.12 12.25 -6.21
C PHE A 5 -6.02 12.59 -5.21
N GLN A 6 -5.30 13.69 -5.45
CA GLN A 6 -4.11 14.08 -4.66
C GLN A 6 -4.40 14.36 -3.17
N LYS A 7 -5.66 14.61 -2.81
CA LYS A 7 -6.11 14.83 -1.43
C LYS A 7 -6.64 13.56 -0.74
N LEU A 8 -6.55 12.40 -1.40
CA LEU A 8 -7.07 11.16 -0.86
C LEU A 8 -6.26 10.73 0.37
N THR A 9 -6.93 10.55 1.50
CA THR A 9 -6.32 10.08 2.75
C THR A 9 -6.64 8.61 3.05
N ALA A 10 -7.72 8.07 2.47
CA ALA A 10 -8.12 6.69 2.67
C ALA A 10 -8.50 6.03 1.35
N LEU A 11 -7.91 4.86 1.10
CA LEU A 11 -8.23 4.01 -0.04
C LEU A 11 -8.52 2.58 0.42
N ARG A 12 -9.66 2.05 -0.02
CA ARG A 12 -10.06 0.66 0.20
C ARG A 12 -10.33 0.02 -1.14
N LEU A 13 -9.62 -1.07 -1.40
CA LEU A 13 -9.76 -1.89 -2.60
C LEU A 13 -10.20 -3.27 -2.15
N ALA A 14 -11.15 -3.85 -2.87
CA ALA A 14 -11.71 -5.14 -2.53
C ALA A 14 -11.91 -5.99 -3.77
N SER A 15 -11.46 -7.25 -3.73
CA SER A 15 -11.69 -8.23 -4.78
C SER A 15 -11.18 -7.79 -6.16
N ILE A 16 -9.99 -7.18 -6.19
CA ILE A 16 -9.30 -6.79 -7.43
C ILE A 16 -7.93 -7.48 -7.56
N VAL A 17 -7.45 -7.59 -8.79
CA VAL A 17 -6.08 -7.97 -9.09
C VAL A 17 -5.26 -6.70 -9.28
N CYS A 18 -4.26 -6.51 -8.43
CA CYS A 18 -3.32 -5.39 -8.52
C CYS A 18 -2.03 -5.85 -9.22
N ASP A 19 -2.05 -5.87 -10.55
CA ASP A 19 -0.87 -6.11 -11.40
C ASP A 19 -0.04 -4.83 -11.60
N GLU A 20 1.13 -4.92 -12.26
CA GLU A 20 2.03 -3.77 -12.46
C GLU A 20 1.37 -2.57 -13.15
N ASP A 21 0.44 -2.80 -14.08
CA ASP A 21 -0.23 -1.71 -14.79
C ASP A 21 -1.30 -1.02 -13.94
N SER A 22 -1.97 -1.76 -13.06
CA SER A 22 -2.95 -1.20 -12.11
C SER A 22 -2.33 -0.25 -11.07
N LEU A 23 -1.01 -0.30 -10.86
CA LEU A 23 -0.28 0.53 -9.90
C LEU A 23 0.06 1.92 -10.42
N ARG A 24 -0.12 2.18 -11.72
CA ARG A 24 0.18 3.49 -12.30
C ARG A 24 -0.62 4.57 -11.59
N GLY A 25 0.10 5.53 -11.01
CA GLY A 25 -0.47 6.68 -10.29
C GLY A 25 -0.73 6.43 -8.80
N PHE A 26 -0.53 5.22 -8.27
CA PHE A 26 -0.65 4.97 -6.82
C PHE A 26 0.40 5.73 -6.03
N LYS A 27 1.66 5.74 -6.49
CA LYS A 27 2.77 6.48 -5.87
C LYS A 27 2.51 7.98 -5.69
N ASP A 28 1.60 8.55 -6.47
CA ASP A 28 1.27 9.98 -6.43
C ASP A 28 0.26 10.31 -5.31
N LEU A 29 -0.31 9.29 -4.65
CA LEU A 29 -1.24 9.44 -3.52
C LEU A 29 -0.49 9.65 -2.20
N ALA A 30 0.40 10.65 -2.16
CA ALA A 30 1.34 10.89 -1.06
C ALA A 30 0.69 11.24 0.29
N ASN A 31 -0.60 11.58 0.31
CA ASN A 31 -1.37 11.92 1.50
C ASN A 31 -2.15 10.73 2.11
N LEU A 32 -1.97 9.52 1.58
CA LEU A 32 -2.65 8.34 2.12
C LEU A 32 -2.19 8.04 3.55
N GLN A 33 -3.17 7.92 4.43
CA GLN A 33 -3.05 7.51 5.83
C GLN A 33 -3.60 6.09 6.03
N TYR A 34 -4.60 5.71 5.25
CA TYR A 34 -5.24 4.39 5.33
C TYR A 34 -5.23 3.71 3.96
N LEU A 35 -4.66 2.51 3.88
CA LEU A 35 -4.66 1.68 2.68
C LEU A 35 -5.02 0.23 3.00
N SER A 36 -6.00 -0.33 2.30
CA SER A 36 -6.45 -1.70 2.52
C SER A 36 -6.79 -2.43 1.22
N PHE A 37 -6.29 -3.67 1.12
CA PHE A 37 -6.47 -4.59 0.01
C PHE A 37 -7.23 -5.83 0.48
N ARG A 38 -8.56 -5.77 0.54
CA ARG A 38 -9.35 -6.91 0.99
C ARG A 38 -9.56 -7.91 -0.14
N ASN A 39 -9.15 -9.17 0.04
CA ASN A 39 -9.30 -10.21 -0.99
C ASN A 39 -8.69 -9.80 -2.34
N CYS A 40 -7.58 -9.05 -2.32
CA CYS A 40 -6.88 -8.67 -3.55
C CYS A 40 -5.64 -9.54 -3.72
N THR A 41 -5.22 -9.72 -4.96
CA THR A 41 -3.89 -10.24 -5.28
C THR A 41 -2.98 -9.05 -5.56
N VAL A 42 -1.90 -8.91 -4.79
CA VAL A 42 -0.99 -7.77 -4.89
C VAL A 42 0.35 -8.24 -5.45
N HIS A 43 0.80 -7.63 -6.55
CA HIS A 43 2.10 -7.94 -7.13
C HIS A 43 3.24 -7.49 -6.20
N PRO A 44 4.35 -8.26 -6.03
CA PRO A 44 5.45 -7.90 -5.12
C PRO A 44 6.05 -6.51 -5.35
N LYS A 45 6.12 -6.05 -6.61
CA LYS A 45 6.55 -4.67 -6.93
C LYS A 45 5.71 -3.60 -6.22
N PHE A 46 4.43 -3.84 -5.97
CA PHE A 46 3.59 -2.90 -5.23
C PHE A 46 4.03 -2.74 -3.78
N LEU A 47 4.51 -3.82 -3.16
CA LEU A 47 5.05 -3.78 -1.80
C LEU A 47 6.32 -2.93 -1.74
N GLU A 48 7.10 -2.90 -2.83
CA GLU A 48 8.23 -1.97 -2.96
C GLU A 48 7.77 -0.52 -3.11
N GLU A 49 6.63 -0.26 -3.74
CA GLU A 49 6.09 1.10 -3.88
C GLU A 49 5.42 1.62 -2.60
N ILE A 50 4.92 0.73 -1.73
CA ILE A 50 4.28 1.08 -0.44
C ILE A 50 5.19 1.97 0.43
N ILE A 51 6.50 1.81 0.32
CA ILE A 51 7.49 2.58 1.07
C ILE A 51 7.48 4.08 0.73
N ASN A 52 6.81 4.48 -0.35
CA ASN A 52 6.67 5.88 -0.75
C ASN A 52 5.50 6.58 -0.03
N PHE A 53 4.59 5.84 0.60
CA PHE A 53 3.47 6.42 1.34
C PHE A 53 3.88 6.79 2.78
N THR A 54 4.74 7.80 2.93
CA THR A 54 5.36 8.16 4.22
C THR A 54 4.37 8.61 5.30
N HIS A 55 3.13 8.92 4.94
CA HIS A 55 2.05 9.29 5.86
C HIS A 55 1.11 8.13 6.23
N LEU A 56 1.38 6.89 5.78
CA LEU A 56 0.54 5.75 6.14
C LEU A 56 0.57 5.49 7.64
N GLU A 57 -0.63 5.42 8.22
CA GLU A 57 -0.88 5.02 9.60
C GLU A 57 -1.38 3.58 9.66
N VAL A 58 -2.18 3.18 8.67
CA VAL A 58 -2.81 1.86 8.60
C VAL A 58 -2.58 1.23 7.23
N LEU A 59 -1.93 0.07 7.22
CA LEU A 59 -1.73 -0.74 6.03
C LEU A 59 -2.30 -2.14 6.23
N LYS A 60 -3.23 -2.56 5.36
CA LYS A 60 -3.77 -3.91 5.33
C LYS A 60 -3.56 -4.54 3.95
N VAL A 61 -2.68 -5.52 3.88
CA VAL A 61 -2.32 -6.26 2.66
C VAL A 61 -2.36 -7.76 2.97
N PRO A 62 -3.55 -8.32 3.20
CA PRO A 62 -3.71 -9.74 3.47
C PRO A 62 -3.33 -10.58 2.24
N ASN A 63 -2.85 -11.81 2.47
CA ASN A 63 -2.43 -12.75 1.43
C ASN A 63 -1.34 -12.21 0.47
N CYS A 64 -0.40 -11.43 0.99
CA CYS A 64 0.74 -10.94 0.22
C CYS A 64 2.02 -11.70 0.61
N GLU A 65 2.85 -12.03 -0.37
CA GLU A 65 4.18 -12.61 -0.13
C GLU A 65 5.14 -11.51 0.39
N ILE A 66 5.11 -11.27 1.70
CA ILE A 66 6.02 -10.35 2.39
C ILE A 66 7.11 -11.17 3.09
N ASN A 67 8.37 -10.87 2.79
CA ASN A 67 9.53 -11.39 3.53
C ASN A 67 10.07 -10.34 4.52
N ASP A 68 10.97 -10.76 5.40
CA ASP A 68 11.55 -9.90 6.45
C ASP A 68 12.24 -8.64 5.90
N VAL A 69 12.83 -8.72 4.71
CA VAL A 69 13.51 -7.59 4.06
C VAL A 69 12.49 -6.52 3.66
N ILE A 70 11.39 -6.93 3.03
CA ILE A 70 10.31 -6.01 2.64
C ILE A 70 9.64 -5.44 3.89
N LEU A 71 9.33 -6.28 4.87
CA LEU A 71 8.71 -5.86 6.12
C LEU A 71 9.55 -4.80 6.85
N SER A 72 10.85 -5.04 6.99
CA SER A 72 11.79 -4.08 7.61
C SER A 72 11.81 -2.75 6.88
N ARG A 73 11.77 -2.76 5.54
CA ARG A 73 11.71 -1.54 4.72
C ARG A 73 10.41 -0.77 4.91
N ILE A 74 9.26 -1.44 4.95
CA ILE A 74 7.96 -0.81 5.22
C ILE A 74 8.01 -0.10 6.58
N ILE A 75 8.45 -0.80 7.62
CA ILE A 75 8.53 -0.21 8.97
C ILE A 75 9.51 0.98 9.01
N GLN A 76 10.67 0.88 8.34
CA GLN A 76 11.67 1.95 8.33
C GLN A 76 11.21 3.20 7.57
N ARG A 77 10.40 3.04 6.51
CA ARG A 77 10.02 4.12 5.60
C ARG A 77 8.66 4.75 5.91
N ASN A 78 7.84 4.06 6.71
CA ASN A 78 6.53 4.53 7.12
C ASN A 78 6.51 4.75 8.65
N PRO A 79 7.19 5.78 9.17
CA PRO A 79 7.34 5.99 10.62
C PRO A 79 6.03 6.30 11.36
N MET A 80 4.98 6.66 10.62
CA MET A 80 3.63 6.90 11.15
C MET A 80 2.80 5.61 11.25
N LEU A 81 3.29 4.49 10.72
CA LEU A 81 2.55 3.23 10.65
C LEU A 81 2.33 2.69 12.06
N CYS A 82 1.08 2.69 12.50
CA CYS A 82 0.66 2.20 13.82
C CYS A 82 -0.08 0.86 13.74
N TYR A 83 -0.54 0.46 12.54
CA TYR A 83 -1.19 -0.81 12.31
C TYR A 83 -0.78 -1.43 10.97
N LEU A 84 -0.34 -2.69 11.03
CA LEU A 84 0.02 -3.50 9.87
C LEU A 84 -0.69 -4.86 9.96
N ASP A 85 -1.42 -5.21 8.91
CA ASP A 85 -2.06 -6.51 8.74
C ASP A 85 -1.57 -7.16 7.45
N ILE A 86 -0.87 -8.29 7.61
CA ILE A 86 -0.28 -9.11 6.55
C ILE A 86 -0.80 -10.56 6.62
N SER A 87 -1.92 -10.77 7.32
CA SER A 87 -2.48 -12.10 7.56
C SER A 87 -3.05 -12.80 6.32
#